data_AF-A0A7S1K7I9-F1
#
_entry.id   AF-A0A7S1K7I9-F1
#
_cell.length_a   1.000
_cell.length_b   1.000
_cell.length_c   1.000
_cell.angle_alpha   90.00
_cell.angle_beta   90.00
_cell.angle_gamma   90.00
#
_symmetry.space_group_name_H-M   'P 1'
#
loop_
_entity.id
_entity.type
_entity.pdbx_description
1 polymer ?
#
loop_
_entity_poly.entity_id
_entity_poly.type
_entity_poly.pdbx_seq_one_letter_code
_entity_poly.pdbx_strand_id
1 'polypeptide(L)'
;MPLTLRHCESIIRIAEANARMHLRHNVTEMDIDCAIGLILESFIQCQKHGVAERLRKSFGRYISKVEDRFKMVAHLLEKQYTKKDRWNQILARDGAEPEITAVHIDELKKACEEHDLDDRHLDEYIKSTMFTRTFIYKPDTRTIEKRREDIDEDLEEDMPPPPPDDDDMGMGMGMDDDRWMDGGPGEDGEQDGDGGFEYGEQQPDEDELMH
;
A
#
# COMPACT_ATOMS: atom_id res chain seq x y z
N MET A 1 30.07 5.64 -27.23
CA MET A 1 30.91 4.46 -27.55
C MET A 1 30.02 3.23 -27.40
N PRO A 2 30.01 2.29 -28.36
CA PRO A 2 29.18 1.10 -28.27
C PRO A 2 29.73 0.10 -27.23
N LEU A 3 28.91 -0.90 -26.87
CA LEU A 3 29.30 -1.99 -25.98
C LEU A 3 30.46 -2.78 -26.60
N THR A 4 31.51 -3.07 -25.84
CA THR A 4 32.73 -3.75 -26.33
C THR A 4 32.84 -5.17 -25.77
N LEU A 5 33.72 -5.99 -26.37
CA LEU A 5 34.05 -7.34 -25.85
C LEU A 5 34.43 -7.34 -24.36
N ARG A 6 35.07 -6.26 -23.89
CA ARG A 6 35.41 -6.08 -22.48
C ARG A 6 34.16 -6.04 -21.59
N HIS A 7 33.07 -5.43 -22.05
CA HIS A 7 31.83 -5.37 -21.28
C HIS A 7 31.17 -6.75 -21.20
N CYS A 8 31.20 -7.53 -22.28
CA CYS A 8 30.72 -8.92 -22.26
C CYS A 8 31.53 -9.78 -21.28
N GLU A 9 32.86 -9.62 -21.26
CA GLU A 9 33.72 -10.30 -20.29
C GLU A 9 33.38 -9.88 -18.84
N SER A 10 33.15 -8.59 -18.61
CA SER A 10 32.70 -8.09 -17.31
C SER A 10 31.36 -8.69 -16.88
N ILE A 11 30.38 -8.82 -17.79
CA ILE A 11 29.08 -9.44 -17.50
C ILE A 11 29.27 -10.89 -17.03
N ILE A 12 30.07 -11.68 -17.73
CA ILE A 12 30.34 -13.08 -17.37
C ILE A 12 30.99 -13.16 -15.99
N ARG A 13 32.02 -12.35 -15.73
CA ARG A 13 32.72 -12.33 -14.43
C ARG A 13 31.78 -11.93 -13.28
N ILE A 14 30.92 -10.93 -13.48
CA ILE A 14 29.94 -10.50 -12.47
C ILE A 14 28.91 -11.60 -12.23
N ALA A 15 28.39 -12.24 -13.27
CA ALA A 15 27.43 -13.34 -13.15
C ALA A 15 28.04 -14.54 -12.38
N GLU A 16 29.28 -14.92 -12.69
CA GLU A 16 30.00 -15.95 -11.94
C GLU A 16 30.26 -15.55 -10.49
N ALA A 17 30.65 -14.30 -10.24
CA ALA A 17 30.86 -13.79 -8.89
C ALA A 17 29.54 -13.82 -8.10
N ASN A 18 28.43 -13.42 -8.71
CA ASN A 18 27.11 -13.48 -8.08
C ASN A 18 26.72 -14.93 -7.73
N ALA A 19 26.94 -15.88 -8.63
CA ALA A 19 26.71 -17.29 -8.35
C ALA A 19 27.59 -17.78 -7.17
N ARG A 20 28.87 -17.41 -7.13
CA ARG A 20 29.80 -17.78 -6.05
C ARG A 20 29.47 -17.13 -4.71
N MET A 21 28.98 -15.88 -4.70
CA MET A 21 28.48 -15.22 -3.49
C MET A 21 27.30 -15.99 -2.89
N HIS A 22 26.49 -16.62 -3.74
CA HIS A 22 25.41 -17.53 -3.34
C HIS A 22 25.87 -18.98 -3.16
N LEU A 23 27.18 -19.24 -3.11
CA LEU A 23 27.78 -20.58 -2.95
C LEU A 23 27.38 -21.58 -4.06
N ARG A 24 27.00 -21.08 -5.24
CA ARG A 24 26.64 -21.91 -6.40
C ARG A 24 27.82 -22.10 -7.35
N HIS A 25 27.89 -23.29 -7.92
CA HIS A 25 28.87 -23.61 -8.95
C HIS A 25 28.41 -23.21 -10.37
N ASN A 26 27.09 -23.14 -10.58
CA ASN A 26 26.49 -22.88 -11.88
C ASN A 26 25.82 -21.50 -11.89
N VAL A 27 26.03 -20.78 -12.99
CA VAL A 27 25.39 -19.50 -13.28
C VAL A 27 23.94 -19.76 -13.72
N THR A 28 23.02 -18.95 -13.22
CA THR A 28 21.59 -18.96 -13.58
C THR A 28 21.22 -17.69 -14.34
N GLU A 29 20.06 -17.68 -15.00
CA GLU A 29 19.56 -16.50 -15.73
C GLU A 29 19.48 -15.26 -14.84
N MET A 30 19.15 -15.42 -13.55
CA MET A 30 19.13 -14.33 -12.58
C MET A 30 20.49 -13.65 -12.40
N ASP A 31 21.58 -14.43 -12.42
CA ASP A 31 22.94 -13.90 -12.29
C ASP A 31 23.33 -13.07 -13.51
N ILE A 32 22.88 -13.50 -14.68
CA ILE A 32 23.10 -12.81 -15.95
C ILE A 32 22.27 -11.52 -16.00
N ASP A 33 20.98 -11.60 -15.64
CA ASP A 33 20.09 -10.44 -15.56
C ASP A 33 20.63 -9.38 -14.58
N CYS A 34 21.13 -9.81 -13.42
CA CYS A 34 21.78 -8.93 -12.45
C CYS A 34 23.04 -8.27 -13.03
N ALA A 35 23.91 -9.04 -13.67
CA ALA A 35 25.14 -8.54 -14.27
C ALA A 35 24.88 -7.54 -15.43
N ILE A 36 23.87 -7.81 -16.26
CA ILE A 36 23.44 -6.91 -17.34
C ILE A 36 22.89 -5.61 -16.75
N GLY A 37 22.01 -5.69 -15.74
CA GLY A 37 21.46 -4.52 -15.05
C GLY A 37 22.53 -3.62 -14.46
N LEU A 38 23.50 -4.20 -13.73
CA LEU A 38 24.64 -3.47 -13.14
C LEU A 38 25.51 -2.76 -14.19
N ILE A 39 25.84 -3.45 -15.28
CA ILE A 39 26.68 -2.88 -16.34
C ILE A 39 25.94 -1.77 -17.09
N LEU A 40 24.64 -1.94 -17.36
CA LEU A 40 23.82 -0.91 -18.00
C LEU A 40 23.68 0.31 -17.10
N GLU A 41 23.43 0.14 -15.80
CA GLU A 41 23.30 1.24 -14.84
C GLU A 41 24.61 2.03 -14.77
N SER A 42 25.76 1.35 -14.63
CA SER A 42 27.08 1.99 -14.65
C SER A 42 27.35 2.74 -15.96
N PHE A 43 27.00 2.12 -17.11
CA PHE A 43 27.21 2.74 -18.41
C PHE A 43 26.37 4.01 -18.60
N ILE A 44 25.11 3.97 -18.17
CA ILE A 44 24.16 5.09 -18.24
C ILE A 44 24.60 6.24 -17.34
N GLN A 45 25.07 5.96 -16.13
CA GLN A 45 25.57 6.96 -15.19
C GLN A 45 26.77 7.74 -15.75
N CYS A 46 27.58 7.12 -16.62
CA CYS A 46 28.69 7.79 -17.29
C CYS A 46 28.30 8.60 -18.54
N GLN A 47 27.03 8.58 -18.97
CA GLN A 47 26.59 9.34 -20.15
C GLN A 47 26.11 10.75 -19.78
N LYS A 48 26.20 11.68 -20.75
CA LYS A 48 25.56 13.00 -20.63
C LYS A 48 24.05 12.84 -20.40
N HIS A 49 23.46 13.71 -19.58
CA HIS A 49 22.06 13.63 -19.14
C HIS A 49 21.07 13.24 -20.26
N GLY A 50 21.05 13.98 -21.38
CA GLY A 50 20.10 13.70 -22.46
C GLY A 50 20.33 12.37 -23.19
N VAL A 51 21.54 11.80 -23.15
CA VAL A 51 21.82 10.44 -23.65
C VAL A 51 21.42 9.41 -22.60
N ALA A 52 21.76 9.65 -21.33
CA ALA A 52 21.42 8.78 -20.21
C ALA A 52 19.90 8.56 -20.11
N GLU A 53 19.11 9.64 -20.24
CA GLU A 53 17.65 9.58 -20.18
C GLU A 53 17.04 8.74 -21.32
N ARG A 54 17.55 8.91 -22.55
CA ARG A 54 17.15 8.06 -23.68
C ARG A 54 17.51 6.59 -23.45
N LEU A 55 18.72 6.33 -22.95
CA LEU A 55 19.18 4.97 -22.67
C LEU A 55 18.37 4.31 -21.54
N ARG A 56 18.03 5.04 -20.46
CA ARG A 56 17.14 4.53 -19.41
C ARG A 56 15.78 4.13 -19.97
N LYS A 57 15.21 4.95 -20.86
CA LYS A 57 13.92 4.62 -21.49
C LYS A 57 14.03 3.39 -22.39
N SER A 58 15.09 3.27 -23.18
CA SER A 58 15.31 2.12 -24.08
C SER A 58 15.65 0.82 -23.34
N PHE A 59 16.38 0.90 -22.23
CA PHE A 59 16.87 -0.26 -21.47
C PHE A 59 16.14 -0.49 -20.15
N GLY A 60 15.06 0.24 -19.87
CA GLY A 60 14.33 0.20 -18.59
C GLY A 60 13.95 -1.21 -18.16
N ARG A 61 13.56 -2.08 -19.10
CA ARG A 61 13.26 -3.49 -18.84
C ARG A 61 14.41 -4.26 -18.18
N TYR A 62 15.66 -3.92 -18.47
CA TYR A 62 16.84 -4.61 -17.93
C TYR A 62 17.33 -3.99 -16.62
N ILE A 63 16.98 -2.73 -16.35
CA ILE A 63 17.37 -2.00 -15.14
C ILE A 63 16.35 -2.25 -14.02
N SER A 64 15.05 -2.11 -14.32
CA SER A 64 13.96 -2.20 -13.34
C SER A 64 13.65 -3.62 -12.89
N LYS A 65 14.13 -4.65 -13.61
CA LYS A 65 13.83 -6.06 -13.34
C LYS A 65 14.17 -6.52 -11.91
N VAL A 66 15.22 -5.96 -11.29
CA VAL A 66 15.62 -6.33 -9.92
C VAL A 66 14.74 -5.63 -8.88
N GLU A 67 14.47 -4.33 -9.07
CA GLU A 67 13.61 -3.55 -8.16
C GLU A 67 12.12 -3.93 -8.24
N ASP A 68 11.62 -4.29 -9.42
CA ASP A 68 10.22 -4.69 -9.60
C ASP A 68 9.89 -5.97 -8.84
N ARG A 69 10.85 -6.87 -8.65
CA ARG A 69 10.63 -8.11 -7.90
C ARG A 69 10.44 -7.86 -6.41
N PHE A 70 11.24 -6.98 -5.81
CA PHE A 70 11.02 -6.60 -4.40
C PHE A 70 9.70 -5.86 -4.20
N LYS A 71 9.31 -5.01 -5.15
CA LYS A 71 7.98 -4.36 -5.13
C LYS A 71 6.85 -5.38 -5.23
N MET A 72 7.01 -6.42 -6.06
CA MET A 72 6.03 -7.48 -6.19
C MET A 72 5.90 -8.28 -4.89
N VAL A 73 7.01 -8.72 -4.29
CA VAL A 73 6.98 -9.45 -3.00
C VAL A 73 6.34 -8.57 -1.90
N ALA A 74 6.68 -7.28 -1.86
CA ALA A 74 6.08 -6.33 -0.92
C ALA A 74 4.56 -6.22 -1.12
N HIS A 75 4.10 -6.09 -2.36
CA HIS A 75 2.68 -6.02 -2.69
C HIS A 75 1.93 -7.29 -2.30
N LEU A 76 2.53 -8.47 -2.53
CA LEU A 76 1.95 -9.75 -2.12
C LEU A 76 1.84 -9.87 -0.61
N LEU A 77 2.86 -9.44 0.13
CA LEU A 77 2.84 -9.41 1.58
C LEU A 77 1.75 -8.48 2.10
N GLU A 78 1.69 -7.25 1.60
CA GLU A 78 0.68 -6.26 1.96
C GLU A 78 -0.75 -6.79 1.72
N LYS A 79 -0.98 -7.42 0.57
CA LYS A 79 -2.26 -8.06 0.25
C LYS A 79 -2.67 -9.13 1.28
N GLN A 80 -1.72 -9.95 1.76
CA GLN A 80 -2.00 -10.94 2.80
C GLN A 80 -2.32 -10.28 4.15
N TYR A 81 -1.64 -9.19 4.48
CA TYR A 81 -1.93 -8.39 5.67
C TYR A 81 -3.32 -7.77 5.62
N THR A 82 -3.66 -7.03 4.56
CA THR A 82 -4.98 -6.39 4.42
C THR A 82 -6.11 -7.43 4.54
N LYS A 83 -5.90 -8.64 4.02
CA LYS A 83 -6.86 -9.73 4.14
C LYS A 83 -7.05 -10.19 5.59
N LYS A 84 -5.96 -10.38 6.33
CA LYS A 84 -6.01 -10.80 7.75
C LYS A 84 -6.49 -9.69 8.67
N ASP A 85 -6.09 -8.45 8.40
CA ASP A 85 -6.51 -7.28 9.16
C ASP A 85 -8.03 -7.04 9.04
N ARG A 86 -8.56 -7.13 7.81
CA ARG A 86 -10.02 -7.07 7.58
C ARG A 86 -10.77 -8.17 8.33
N TRP A 87 -10.21 -9.38 8.38
CA TRP A 87 -10.80 -10.48 9.14
C TRP A 87 -10.78 -10.20 10.65
N ASN A 88 -9.67 -9.69 11.17
CA ASN A 88 -9.54 -9.31 12.58
C ASN A 88 -10.49 -8.15 12.95
N GLN A 89 -10.68 -7.15 12.08
CA GLN A 89 -11.65 -6.07 12.32
C GLN A 89 -13.09 -6.56 12.38
N ILE A 90 -13.47 -7.54 11.54
CA ILE A 90 -14.81 -8.14 11.59
C ILE A 90 -15.01 -8.87 12.92
N LEU A 91 -14.02 -9.66 13.36
CA LEU A 91 -14.07 -10.38 14.63
C LEU A 91 -14.08 -9.43 15.85
N ALA A 92 -13.35 -8.32 15.77
CA ALA A 92 -13.35 -7.29 16.81
C ALA A 92 -14.72 -6.61 16.94
N ARG A 93 -15.45 -6.46 15.83
CA ARG A 93 -16.83 -5.95 15.83
C ARG A 93 -17.81 -6.89 16.54
N ASP A 94 -17.51 -8.19 16.55
CA ASP A 94 -18.25 -9.22 17.26
C ASP A 94 -17.77 -9.42 18.73
N GLY A 95 -16.90 -8.53 19.22
CA GLY A 95 -16.43 -8.49 20.62
C GLY A 95 -15.21 -9.36 20.94
N ALA A 96 -14.51 -9.88 19.93
CA ALA A 96 -13.24 -10.57 20.12
C ALA A 96 -12.07 -9.59 20.30
N GLU A 97 -11.07 -9.93 21.12
CA GLU A 97 -9.85 -9.12 21.21
C GLU A 97 -9.07 -9.19 19.88
N PRO A 98 -8.59 -8.05 19.34
CA PRO A 98 -7.82 -8.05 18.11
C PRO A 98 -6.49 -8.77 18.30
N GLU A 99 -6.31 -9.88 17.59
CA GLU A 99 -5.06 -10.63 17.56
C GLU A 99 -4.01 -9.88 16.72
N ILE A 100 -2.73 -9.99 17.09
CA ILE A 100 -1.63 -9.39 16.31
C ILE A 100 -1.66 -9.99 14.90
N THR A 101 -1.90 -9.14 13.90
CA THR A 101 -1.93 -9.56 12.49
C THR A 101 -0.54 -10.06 12.10
N ALA A 102 -0.41 -11.38 11.95
CA ALA A 102 0.83 -12.06 11.59
C ALA A 102 0.64 -12.91 10.32
N VAL A 103 1.58 -12.78 9.37
CA VAL A 103 1.59 -13.58 8.14
C VAL A 103 2.65 -14.66 8.27
N HIS A 104 2.29 -15.93 8.07
CA HIS A 104 3.25 -17.02 8.10
C HIS A 104 4.11 -16.99 6.83
N ILE A 105 5.41 -17.24 6.95
CA ILE A 105 6.32 -17.19 5.78
C ILE A 105 5.91 -18.17 4.69
N ASP A 106 5.37 -19.33 5.05
CA ASP A 106 4.91 -20.34 4.07
C ASP A 106 3.68 -19.86 3.26
N GLU A 107 2.84 -18.98 3.82
CA GLU A 107 1.72 -18.37 3.07
C GLU A 107 2.24 -17.37 2.04
N LEU A 108 3.21 -16.54 2.43
CA LEU A 108 3.86 -15.61 1.53
C LEU A 108 4.63 -16.37 0.44
N LYS A 109 5.34 -17.43 0.81
CA LYS A 109 6.07 -18.29 -0.12
C LYS A 109 5.16 -18.87 -1.19
N LYS A 110 4.01 -19.43 -0.80
CA LYS A 110 3.02 -19.95 -1.75
C LYS A 110 2.51 -18.86 -2.68
N ALA A 111 2.24 -17.66 -2.16
CA ALA A 111 1.82 -16.52 -2.98
C ALA A 111 2.94 -16.08 -3.94
N CYS A 112 4.21 -16.16 -3.54
CA CYS A 112 5.34 -15.89 -4.42
C CYS A 112 5.47 -16.94 -5.53
N GLU A 113 5.31 -18.23 -5.22
CA GLU A 113 5.35 -19.32 -6.21
C GLU A 113 4.27 -19.15 -7.30
N GLU A 114 3.09 -18.63 -6.96
CA GLU A 114 2.01 -18.33 -7.92
C GLU A 114 2.37 -17.20 -8.91
N HIS A 115 3.40 -16.42 -8.61
CA HIS A 115 3.85 -15.26 -9.39
C HIS A 115 5.27 -15.44 -9.96
N ASP A 116 5.73 -16.68 -10.13
CA ASP A 116 7.08 -17.02 -10.62
C ASP A 116 8.22 -16.39 -9.77
N LEU A 117 7.95 -16.17 -8.48
CA LEU A 117 8.93 -15.68 -7.51
C LEU A 117 9.45 -16.83 -6.65
N ASP A 118 10.67 -17.27 -6.94
CA ASP A 118 11.35 -18.29 -6.14
C ASP A 118 11.69 -17.79 -4.72
N ASP A 119 11.95 -18.75 -3.81
CA ASP A 119 12.43 -18.56 -2.43
C ASP A 119 13.56 -17.53 -2.29
N ARG A 120 14.40 -17.43 -3.33
CA ARG A 120 15.51 -16.47 -3.37
C ARG A 120 15.04 -15.03 -3.32
N HIS A 121 13.99 -14.71 -4.07
CA HIS A 121 13.42 -13.36 -4.09
C HIS A 121 12.87 -13.01 -2.72
N LEU A 122 12.28 -13.98 -2.03
CA LEU A 122 11.78 -13.82 -0.69
C LEU A 122 12.92 -13.61 0.32
N ASP A 123 13.99 -14.41 0.25
CA ASP A 123 15.15 -14.28 1.13
C ASP A 123 15.90 -12.95 0.94
N GLU A 124 16.06 -12.51 -0.32
CA GLU A 124 16.64 -11.20 -0.65
C GLU A 124 15.74 -10.06 -0.18
N TYR A 125 14.41 -10.19 -0.34
CA TYR A 125 13.45 -9.21 0.13
C TYR A 125 13.46 -9.07 1.65
N ILE A 126 13.46 -10.17 2.41
CA ILE A 126 13.50 -10.15 3.89
C ILE A 126 14.75 -9.45 4.42
N LYS A 127 15.87 -9.53 3.68
CA LYS A 127 17.14 -8.84 4.03
C LYS A 127 17.19 -7.38 3.53
N SER A 128 16.25 -6.98 2.69
CA SER A 128 16.25 -5.65 2.05
C SER A 128 15.84 -4.55 3.03
N THR A 129 16.30 -3.32 2.76
CA THR A 129 15.87 -2.13 3.50
C THR A 129 14.38 -1.86 3.36
N MET A 130 13.77 -2.24 2.21
CA MET A 130 12.34 -2.11 1.98
C MET A 130 11.51 -2.95 2.96
N PHE A 131 11.95 -4.18 3.25
CA PHE A 131 11.27 -5.03 4.23
C PHE A 131 11.46 -4.50 5.66
N THR A 132 12.70 -4.25 6.07
CA THR A 132 13.02 -3.88 7.46
C THR A 132 12.38 -2.56 7.93
N ARG A 133 11.98 -1.71 6.97
CA ARG A 133 11.29 -0.45 7.23
C ARG A 133 9.89 -0.70 7.82
N THR A 134 9.11 -1.58 7.19
CA THR A 134 7.68 -1.78 7.50
C THR A 134 7.41 -3.09 8.24
N PHE A 135 8.28 -4.10 8.09
CA PHE A 135 8.05 -5.45 8.59
C PHE A 135 9.22 -5.99 9.42
N ILE A 136 8.90 -6.95 10.28
CA ILE A 136 9.86 -7.69 11.11
C ILE A 136 9.61 -9.18 10.91
N TYR A 137 10.67 -9.93 10.60
CA TYR A 137 10.62 -11.39 10.49
C TYR A 137 11.04 -12.01 11.83
N LYS A 138 10.17 -12.85 12.41
CA LYS A 138 10.45 -13.65 13.61
C LYS A 138 10.82 -15.09 13.19
N PRO A 139 12.09 -15.49 13.30
CA PRO A 139 12.52 -16.82 12.89
C PRO A 139 11.95 -17.94 13.78
N ASP A 140 11.71 -17.67 15.07
CA ASP A 140 11.21 -18.67 16.02
C ASP A 140 9.79 -19.14 15.68
N THR A 141 8.93 -18.21 15.25
CA THR A 141 7.53 -18.46 14.90
C THR A 141 7.31 -18.57 13.39
N ARG A 142 8.34 -18.30 12.59
CA ARG A 142 8.27 -18.20 11.12
C ARG A 142 7.18 -17.24 10.64
N THR A 143 6.91 -16.20 11.43
CA THR A 143 5.91 -15.18 11.13
C THR A 143 6.56 -13.85 10.78
N ILE A 144 5.89 -13.11 9.92
CA ILE A 144 6.16 -11.72 9.59
C ILE A 144 5.12 -10.89 10.36
N GLU A 145 5.54 -9.82 11.00
CA GLU A 145 4.69 -8.84 11.69
C GLU A 145 4.96 -7.42 11.15
N LYS A 146 3.92 -6.56 11.08
CA LYS A 146 4.07 -5.14 10.72
C LYS A 146 4.67 -4.38 11.92
N ARG A 147 5.55 -3.41 11.66
CA ARG A 147 6.09 -2.53 12.69
C ARG A 147 4.95 -1.64 13.23
N ARG A 148 4.88 -1.48 14.56
CA ARG A 148 3.80 -0.75 15.24
C ARG A 148 3.68 0.74 14.89
N GLU A 149 4.72 1.37 14.34
CA GLU A 149 4.73 2.81 14.03
C GLU A 149 3.85 3.16 12.80
N ASP A 150 3.46 2.18 11.96
CA ASP A 150 2.63 2.41 10.76
C ASP A 150 1.13 2.11 11.00
N ILE A 151 0.68 2.09 12.26
CA ILE A 151 -0.71 1.83 12.65
C ILE A 151 -1.42 3.14 13.05
N ASP A 152 -0.66 4.16 13.45
CA ASP A 152 -1.23 5.37 14.06
C ASP A 152 -1.47 6.52 13.04
N GLU A 153 -0.93 6.46 11.81
CA GLU A 153 -1.08 7.55 10.82
C GLU A 153 -2.41 7.51 10.04
N ASP A 154 -3.09 6.37 9.92
CA ASP A 154 -4.34 6.26 9.13
C ASP A 154 -5.62 6.51 9.96
N LEU A 155 -5.50 6.74 11.28
CA LEU A 155 -6.64 6.85 12.21
C LEU A 155 -6.93 8.27 12.70
N GLU A 156 -6.14 9.28 12.32
CA GLU A 156 -6.34 10.66 12.78
C GLU A 156 -7.23 11.52 11.87
N GLU A 157 -7.63 11.05 10.67
CA GLU A 157 -8.36 11.88 9.70
C GLU A 157 -9.88 11.97 9.90
N ASP A 158 -10.51 11.13 10.73
CA ASP A 158 -11.99 11.05 10.82
C ASP A 158 -12.57 11.28 12.23
N MET A 159 -11.79 11.90 13.14
CA MET A 159 -12.32 12.29 14.44
C MET A 159 -13.01 13.66 14.35
N PRO A 160 -14.32 13.77 14.65
CA PRO A 160 -14.96 15.08 14.73
C PRO A 160 -14.25 15.93 15.80
N PRO A 161 -14.10 17.24 15.59
CA PRO A 161 -13.44 18.11 16.57
C PRO A 161 -14.14 17.96 17.92
N PRO A 162 -13.39 17.99 19.03
CA PRO A 162 -13.98 17.93 20.36
C PRO A 162 -15.04 19.03 20.49
N PRO A 163 -16.20 18.73 21.11
CA PRO A 163 -17.21 19.74 21.34
C PRO A 163 -16.60 20.91 22.14
N PRO A 164 -16.99 22.16 21.83
CA PRO A 164 -16.46 23.32 22.53
C PRO A 164 -16.74 23.21 24.03
N ASP A 165 -15.72 23.52 24.85
CA ASP A 165 -15.81 23.50 26.30
C ASP A 165 -16.93 24.45 26.78
N ASP A 166 -17.87 23.93 27.59
CA ASP A 166 -18.99 24.66 28.21
C ASP A 166 -18.54 25.63 29.33
N ASP A 167 -17.39 26.29 29.18
CA ASP A 167 -16.78 27.17 30.18
C ASP A 167 -16.79 28.66 29.77
N ASP A 168 -17.78 29.10 28.99
CA ASP A 168 -18.11 30.53 28.82
C ASP A 168 -19.56 30.85 29.24
N MET A 169 -19.94 30.40 30.44
CA MET A 169 -21.05 31.01 31.19
C MET A 169 -20.52 32.21 31.98
N GLY A 170 -20.08 33.24 31.24
CA GLY A 170 -19.78 34.56 31.77
C GLY A 170 -21.04 35.24 32.32
N MET A 171 -21.15 35.26 33.65
CA MET A 171 -22.09 36.08 34.41
C MET A 171 -22.14 37.55 33.94
N GLY A 172 -23.32 38.01 33.56
CA GLY A 172 -23.67 39.42 33.40
C GLY A 172 -25.02 39.73 34.04
N MET A 173 -24.98 40.26 35.27
CA MET A 173 -26.13 40.80 36.01
C MET A 173 -26.74 42.04 35.33
N GLY A 174 -28.07 42.19 35.45
CA GLY A 174 -28.70 43.50 35.74
C GLY A 174 -30.06 43.77 35.09
N MET A 175 -31.11 43.80 35.93
CA MET A 175 -32.23 44.80 36.00
C MET A 175 -33.07 45.08 34.73
N ASP A 176 -34.39 45.25 34.71
CA ASP A 176 -35.50 45.34 35.67
C ASP A 176 -36.82 45.31 34.82
N ASP A 177 -37.94 45.11 35.52
CA ASP A 177 -39.30 45.59 35.22
C ASP A 177 -40.21 44.95 34.14
N ASP A 178 -41.32 44.41 34.69
CA ASP A 178 -42.71 44.57 34.26
C ASP A 178 -43.13 44.18 32.83
N ARG A 179 -43.90 43.08 32.71
CA ARG A 179 -45.33 43.15 32.32
C ARG A 179 -46.07 41.82 32.49
N TRP A 180 -47.08 41.88 33.35
CA TRP A 180 -48.15 40.91 33.61
C TRP A 180 -49.21 40.82 32.47
N MET A 181 -49.76 39.62 32.27
CA MET A 181 -51.09 39.23 31.70
C MET A 181 -51.35 39.63 30.21
N ASP A 182 -52.15 38.96 29.38
CA ASP A 182 -53.23 37.98 29.53
C ASP A 182 -53.58 37.39 28.14
N GLY A 183 -54.31 36.26 28.07
CA GLY A 183 -55.24 35.95 26.96
C GLY A 183 -54.88 34.80 26.00
N GLY A 184 -55.54 33.64 26.13
CA GLY A 184 -55.58 32.52 25.15
C GLY A 184 -56.57 32.77 24.00
N PRO A 185 -57.29 31.76 23.44
CA PRO A 185 -57.06 30.31 23.33
C PRO A 185 -57.32 29.75 21.89
N GLY A 186 -57.09 28.44 21.67
CA GLY A 186 -57.97 27.58 20.84
C GLY A 186 -57.48 27.00 19.50
N GLU A 187 -57.89 25.74 19.29
CA GLU A 187 -58.22 25.06 18.02
C GLU A 187 -57.20 24.13 17.33
N ASP A 188 -57.19 22.88 17.82
CA ASP A 188 -57.61 21.63 17.16
C ASP A 188 -57.41 21.48 15.63
N GLY A 189 -56.79 20.38 15.19
CA GLY A 189 -56.77 19.95 13.80
C GLY A 189 -56.01 18.65 13.56
N GLU A 190 -56.74 17.54 13.59
CA GLU A 190 -56.35 16.15 13.31
C GLU A 190 -55.94 15.87 11.85
N GLN A 191 -55.12 14.80 11.67
CA GLN A 191 -55.19 13.74 10.62
C GLN A 191 -54.96 14.17 9.14
N ASP A 192 -54.35 13.43 8.21
CA ASP A 192 -53.87 12.04 8.10
C ASP A 192 -52.87 11.99 6.93
N GLY A 193 -51.99 10.99 6.93
CA GLY A 193 -51.12 10.66 5.80
C GLY A 193 -51.66 9.51 4.95
N ASP A 194 -51.60 9.68 3.63
CA ASP A 194 -51.58 8.66 2.57
C ASP A 194 -51.05 9.42 1.33
N GLY A 195 -50.08 9.03 0.52
CA GLY A 195 -49.64 7.74 -0.01
C GLY A 195 -49.11 8.05 -1.43
N GLY A 196 -48.00 7.45 -1.87
CA GLY A 196 -47.54 7.62 -3.26
C GLY A 196 -46.05 7.35 -3.49
N PHE A 197 -45.74 6.11 -3.86
CA PHE A 197 -44.44 5.68 -4.40
C PHE A 197 -44.30 6.06 -5.88
N GLU A 198 -43.12 6.49 -6.31
CA GLU A 198 -42.73 6.49 -7.73
C GLU A 198 -41.23 6.11 -7.88
N TYR A 199 -40.96 5.03 -8.62
CA TYR A 199 -39.62 4.55 -8.97
C TYR A 199 -39.17 5.21 -10.29
N GLY A 200 -37.98 5.80 -10.31
CA GLY A 200 -37.35 6.31 -11.54
C GLY A 200 -36.30 5.32 -12.09
N GLU A 201 -36.57 4.76 -13.27
CA GLU A 201 -35.60 4.07 -14.13
C GLU A 201 -34.80 5.10 -14.95
N GLN A 202 -33.50 4.87 -15.14
CA GLN A 202 -32.65 5.62 -16.07
C GLN A 202 -31.96 4.65 -17.04
N GLN A 203 -32.30 4.77 -18.32
CA GLN A 203 -31.57 4.20 -19.45
C GLN A 203 -30.48 5.18 -19.94
N PRO A 204 -29.40 4.69 -20.58
CA PRO A 204 -28.33 5.51 -21.13
C PRO A 204 -28.56 5.85 -22.61
N ASP A 205 -28.17 7.06 -23.02
CA ASP A 205 -28.16 7.50 -24.41
C ASP A 205 -26.92 6.96 -25.16
N GLU A 206 -27.20 6.34 -26.30
CA GLU A 206 -26.27 6.00 -27.39
C GLU A 206 -26.11 7.22 -28.31
N ASP A 207 -24.88 7.58 -28.69
CA ASP A 207 -24.53 8.03 -30.05
C ASP A 207 -23.06 8.48 -30.12
N GLU A 208 -22.21 7.71 -30.80
CA GLU A 208 -21.25 8.22 -31.80
C GLU A 208 -20.41 7.07 -32.37
N LEU A 209 -20.80 6.57 -33.55
CA LEU A 209 -20.01 5.66 -34.37
C LEU A 209 -20.20 6.02 -35.85
N MET A 210 -19.19 6.67 -36.44
CA MET A 210 -18.57 6.35 -37.74
C MET A 210 -17.96 7.60 -38.40
N HIS A 211 -16.64 7.61 -38.48
CA HIS A 211 -15.95 7.47 -39.77
C HIS A 211 -14.60 6.77 -39.61
#